data_AF-A0A7C7KA11-F1
#
_entry.id   AF-A0A7C7KA11-F1
#
_cell.length_a   1.000
_cell.length_b   1.000
_cell.length_c   1.000
_cell.angle_alpha   90.00
_cell.angle_beta   90.00
_cell.angle_gamma   90.00
#
_symmetry.space_group_name_H-M   'P 1'
#
loop_
_entity.id
_entity.type
_entity.pdbx_description
1 polymer ?
#
loop_
_entity_poly.entity_id
_entity_poly.type
_entity_poly.pdbx_seq_one_letter_code
_entity_poly.pdbx_strand_id
1 'polypeptide(L)'
;MGCIITSVNHGVSSSALFMFLGFLYDRTHSRNLFTLQALFHHYPVSSTLFFILILGNLSLPGTLGFYGELFSILSLADVDFLLTALFV
;
A
#
# COMPACT_ATOMS: atom_id res chain seq x y z
N MET A 1 -0.68 14.63 -13.91
CA MET A 1 -1.29 14.69 -12.56
C MET A 1 -1.29 13.35 -11.84
N GLY A 2 -1.46 12.22 -12.54
CA GLY A 2 -1.41 10.87 -11.92
C GLY A 2 -0.16 10.61 -11.06
N CYS A 3 1.05 10.94 -11.55
CA CYS A 3 2.31 10.81 -10.80
C CYS A 3 2.34 11.58 -9.45
N ILE A 4 1.68 12.73 -9.37
CA ILE A 4 1.61 13.50 -8.12
C ILE A 4 0.68 12.80 -7.13
N ILE A 5 -0.45 12.30 -7.60
CA ILE A 5 -1.42 11.57 -6.77
C ILE A 5 -0.80 10.26 -6.25
N THR A 6 -0.11 9.51 -7.11
CA THR A 6 0.57 8.26 -6.71
C THR A 6 1.72 8.52 -5.73
N SER A 7 2.52 9.57 -5.93
CA SER A 7 3.63 9.89 -5.02
C SER A 7 3.14 10.34 -3.63
N VAL A 8 2.07 11.14 -3.56
CA VAL A 8 1.43 11.50 -2.28
C VAL A 8 0.82 10.27 -1.61
N ASN A 9 0.09 9.44 -2.35
CA ASN A 9 -0.49 8.20 -1.81
C ASN A 9 0.60 7.29 -1.25
N HIS A 10 1.67 7.06 -2.01
CA HIS A 10 2.78 6.21 -1.62
C HIS A 10 3.49 6.74 -0.37
N GLY A 11 3.69 8.06 -0.27
CA GLY A 11 4.27 8.69 0.92
C GLY A 11 3.44 8.46 2.18
N VAL A 12 2.11 8.61 2.09
CA VAL A 12 1.21 8.40 3.24
C VAL A 12 1.11 6.91 3.61
N SER A 13 0.97 6.04 2.60
CA SER A 13 0.73 4.62 2.79
C SER A 13 1.98 3.88 3.32
N SER A 14 3.17 4.27 2.85
CA SER A 14 4.45 3.74 3.37
C SER A 14 4.72 4.22 4.79
N SER A 15 4.51 5.50 5.08
CA SER A 15 4.67 6.06 6.44
C SER A 15 3.78 5.35 7.46
N ALA A 16 2.52 5.08 7.10
CA ALA A 16 1.58 4.36 7.97
C ALA A 16 2.03 2.92 8.25
N LEU A 17 2.50 2.19 7.23
CA LEU A 17 3.04 0.83 7.41
C LEU A 17 4.32 0.82 8.26
N PHE A 18 5.23 1.76 8.03
CA PHE A 18 6.47 1.86 8.83
C PHE A 18 6.19 2.21 10.29
N MET A 19 5.25 3.12 10.55
CA MET A 19 4.83 3.45 11.91
C MET A 19 4.19 2.23 12.61
N PHE A 20 3.33 1.51 11.90
CA PHE A 20 2.68 0.31 12.42
C PHE A 20 3.67 -0.82 12.72
N LEU A 21 4.63 -1.06 11.84
CA LEU A 21 5.73 -2.01 12.07
C LEU A 21 6.62 -1.58 13.23
N GLY A 22 6.86 -0.27 13.40
CA GLY A 22 7.56 0.28 14.56
C GLY A 22 6.85 -0.05 15.87
N PHE A 23 5.54 0.13 15.92
CA PHE A 23 4.72 -0.24 17.07
C PHE A 23 4.77 -1.75 17.37
N LEU A 24 4.72 -2.62 16.35
CA LEU A 24 4.89 -4.06 16.57
C LEU A 24 6.28 -4.40 17.08
N TYR A 25 7.31 -3.78 16.52
CA TYR A 25 8.70 -4.04 16.90
C TYR A 25 8.97 -3.67 18.35
N ASP A 26 8.38 -2.58 18.84
CA ASP A 26 8.51 -2.15 20.23
C ASP A 26 7.88 -3.16 21.21
N ARG A 27 6.90 -3.95 20.75
CA ARG A 27 6.24 -4.99 21.56
C ARG A 27 6.91 -6.35 21.47
N THR A 28 7.45 -6.72 20.32
CA THR A 28 8.01 -8.06 20.10
C THR A 28 9.53 -8.12 20.19
N HIS A 29 10.21 -6.96 20.09
CA HIS A 29 11.66 -6.84 19.91
C HIS A 29 12.23 -7.77 18.82
N SER A 30 11.40 -8.14 17.85
CA SER A 30 11.71 -9.15 16.84
C SER A 30 11.15 -8.72 15.49
N ARG A 31 11.98 -8.83 14.45
CA ARG A 31 11.60 -8.57 13.05
C ARG A 31 11.28 -9.86 12.29
N ASN A 32 11.24 -11.00 12.98
CA ASN A 32 10.97 -12.28 12.32
C ASN A 32 9.50 -12.39 11.91
N LEU A 33 9.27 -12.74 10.65
CA LEU A 33 7.91 -12.89 10.10
C LEU A 33 7.12 -13.98 10.84
N PHE A 34 7.77 -15.07 11.26
CA PHE A 34 7.12 -16.15 12.02
C PHE A 34 6.58 -15.68 13.38
N THR A 35 7.33 -14.84 14.10
CA THR A 35 6.87 -14.26 15.38
C THR A 35 5.75 -13.25 15.18
N LEU A 36 5.79 -12.46 14.09
CA LEU A 36 4.72 -11.52 13.75
C LEU A 36 3.42 -12.25 13.33
N GLN A 37 3.53 -13.38 12.63
CA GLN A 37 2.39 -14.23 12.27
C GLN A 37 1.68 -14.78 13.51
N ALA A 38 2.46 -15.28 14.49
CA ALA A 38 1.89 -15.72 15.76
C ALA A 38 1.22 -14.56 16.52
N LEU A 39 1.81 -13.37 16.48
CA LEU A 39 1.24 -12.18 17.11
C LEU A 39 -0.12 -11.79 16.50
N PHE A 40 -0.27 -11.88 15.18
CA PHE A 40 -1.55 -11.62 14.52
C PHE A 40 -2.65 -12.58 14.94
N HIS A 41 -2.32 -13.80 15.33
CA HIS A 41 -3.28 -14.75 15.88
C HIS A 41 -3.74 -14.38 17.30
N HIS A 42 -2.83 -13.84 18.13
CA HIS A 42 -3.15 -13.42 19.50
C HIS A 42 -3.79 -12.03 19.58
N TYR A 43 -3.49 -11.12 18.64
CA TYR A 43 -3.98 -9.75 18.62
C TYR A 43 -4.72 -9.45 17.29
N PRO A 44 -5.98 -9.89 17.15
CA PRO A 44 -6.71 -9.81 15.88
C PRO A 44 -6.95 -8.35 15.41
N VAL A 45 -7.13 -7.41 16.34
CA VAL A 45 -7.32 -5.98 15.99
C VAL A 45 -6.08 -5.40 15.28
N SER A 46 -4.89 -5.76 15.75
CA SER A 46 -3.62 -5.38 15.12
C SER A 46 -3.53 -5.99 13.71
N SER A 47 -3.90 -7.26 13.56
CA SER A 47 -3.95 -7.93 12.26
C SER A 47 -4.90 -7.24 11.27
N THR A 48 -6.10 -6.84 11.71
CA THR A 48 -7.06 -6.15 10.85
C THR A 48 -6.57 -4.77 10.39
N LEU A 49 -5.93 -4.01 11.28
CA LEU A 49 -5.35 -2.71 10.92
C LEU A 49 -4.21 -2.87 9.92
N PHE A 50 -3.32 -3.84 10.15
CA PHE A 50 -2.24 -4.16 9.22
C PHE A 50 -2.78 -4.53 7.84
N PHE A 51 -3.81 -5.36 7.80
CA PHE A 51 -4.45 -5.77 6.56
C PHE A 51 -5.05 -4.58 5.81
N ILE A 52 -5.77 -3.69 6.49
CA ILE A 52 -6.33 -2.47 5.87
C ILE A 52 -5.22 -1.56 5.31
N LEU A 53 -4.11 -1.41 6.03
CA LEU A 53 -2.96 -0.61 5.57
C LEU A 53 -2.30 -1.22 4.32
N ILE A 54 -2.21 -2.55 4.24
CA ILE A 54 -1.73 -3.26 3.05
C ILE A 54 -2.70 -3.08 1.88
N LEU A 55 -4.00 -3.23 2.11
CA LEU A 55 -5.03 -3.01 1.10
C LEU A 55 -4.98 -1.57 0.55
N GLY A 56 -4.75 -0.58 1.43
CA GLY A 56 -4.53 0.81 1.03
C GLY A 56 -3.27 1.03 0.17
N ASN A 57 -2.24 0.19 0.34
CA ASN A 57 -1.01 0.24 -0.47
C ASN A 57 -1.15 -0.45 -1.83
N LEU A 58 -2.05 -1.43 -1.96
CA LEU A 58 -2.27 -2.20 -3.20
C LEU A 58 -3.07 -1.44 -4.28
N SER A 59 -3.31 -0.13 -4.11
CA SER A 59 -4.08 0.67 -5.05
C SER A 59 -5.45 0.06 -5.40
N LEU A 60 -6.19 -0.46 -4.41
CA LEU A 60 -7.52 -1.02 -4.61
C LEU A 60 -8.55 0.04 -5.05
N PRO A 61 -9.62 -0.35 -5.77
CA PRO A 61 -10.68 0.57 -6.17
C PRO A 61 -11.28 1.25 -4.95
N GLY A 62 -11.19 2.59 -4.92
CA GLY A 62 -11.58 3.42 -3.78
C GLY A 62 -10.41 4.03 -2.99
N THR A 63 -9.16 3.63 -3.27
CA THR A 63 -7.95 4.24 -2.68
C THR A 63 -7.41 5.38 -3.56
N LEU A 64 -6.65 6.31 -2.97
CA LEU A 64 -6.00 7.40 -3.72
C LEU A 64 -4.97 6.87 -4.74
N GLY A 65 -4.30 5.75 -4.43
CA GLY A 65 -3.37 5.07 -5.33
C GLY A 65 -4.01 4.62 -6.63
N PHE A 66 -5.21 4.04 -6.55
CA PHE A 66 -5.99 3.62 -7.72
C PHE A 66 -6.27 4.78 -8.68
N TYR A 67 -6.75 5.92 -8.16
CA TYR A 67 -7.00 7.08 -8.99
C TYR A 67 -5.73 7.63 -9.63
N GLY A 68 -4.61 7.62 -8.89
CA GLY A 68 -3.31 8.03 -9.41
C GLY A 68 -2.82 7.15 -10.55
N GLU A 69 -2.97 5.83 -10.42
CA GLU A 69 -2.62 4.86 -11.47
C GLU A 69 -3.54 5.00 -12.68
N LEU A 70 -4.87 5.08 -12.48
CA LEU A 70 -5.82 5.29 -13.56
C LEU A 70 -5.52 6.55 -14.38
N PHE A 71 -5.29 7.69 -13.73
CA PHE A 71 -4.94 8.92 -14.44
C PHE A 71 -3.61 8.81 -15.18
N SER A 72 -2.65 8.06 -14.63
CA SER A 72 -1.36 7.83 -15.29
C SER A 72 -1.51 6.96 -16.53
N ILE A 73 -2.33 5.89 -16.46
CA ILE A 73 -2.62 4.99 -17.58
C ILE A 73 -3.38 5.74 -18.67
N LEU A 74 -4.41 6.53 -18.31
CA LEU A 74 -5.17 7.34 -19.28
C LEU A 74 -4.26 8.34 -20.01
N SER A 75 -3.36 9.03 -19.28
CA SER A 75 -2.39 9.94 -19.91
C SER A 75 -1.40 9.21 -20.81
N LEU A 76 -1.03 7.97 -20.48
CA LEU A 76 -0.13 7.17 -21.30
C LEU A 76 -0.83 6.67 -22.57
N ALA A 77 -2.15 6.47 -22.54
CA ALA A 77 -2.93 5.98 -23.68
C ALA A 77 -2.97 7.00 -24.82
N ASP A 78 -2.94 8.28 -24.46
CA ASP A 78 -2.87 9.40 -25.41
C ASP A 78 -1.48 9.50 -26.10
N VAL A 79 -0.43 8.94 -25.51
CA VAL A 79 0.94 8.96 -26.06
C VAL A 79 1.20 7.70 -26.87
N ASP A 80 1.07 6.52 -26.25
CA ASP A 80 1.37 5.24 -26.87
C ASP A 80 0.38 4.16 -26.42
N PHE A 81 -0.49 3.76 -27.35
CA PHE A 81 -1.50 2.73 -27.08
C PHE A 81 -0.89 1.33 -26.81
N LEU A 82 0.20 1.00 -27.49
CA LEU A 82 0.85 -0.30 -27.31
C LEU A 82 1.54 -0.41 -25.94
N LEU A 83 2.12 0.70 -25.47
CA LEU A 83 2.74 0.75 -24.14
C LEU A 83 1.68 0.68 -23.04
N THR A 84 0.54 1.34 -23.21
CA THR A 84 -0.56 1.23 -22.24
C THR A 84 -1.14 -0.16 -22.11
N ALA A 85 -1.29 -0.91 -23.20
CA ALA A 85 -1.77 -2.28 -23.16
C ALA A 85 -0.86 -3.26 -22.38
N LEU A 86 0.39 -2.88 -22.10
CA LEU A 86 1.32 -3.66 -21.26
C LEU A 86 1.13 -3.36 -19.76
N PHE A 87 0.73 -2.13 -19.42
CA PHE A 87 0.57 -1.67 -18.03
C PHE A 87 -0.86 -1.86 -17.48
N VAL A 88 -1.81 -2.26 -18.33
CA VAL A 88 -3.18 -2.68 -17.99
C VAL A 88 -3.22 -4.21 -17.87
#